data_AF-A0A937ZQ17-F1
#
_entry.id   AF-A0A937ZQ17-F1
#
_cell.length_a   1.000
_cell.length_b   1.000
_cell.length_c   1.000
_cell.angle_alpha   90.00
_cell.angle_beta   90.00
_cell.angle_gamma   90.00
#
_symmetry.space_group_name_H-M   'P 1'
#
loop_
_entity.id
_entity.type
_entity.pdbx_description
1 polymer ?
#
loop_
_entity_poly.entity_id
_entity_poly.type
_entity_poly.pdbx_seq_one_letter_code
_entity_poly.pdbx_strand_id
1 'polypeptide(L)'
;MASGARVTDAAIDSFQANGAVCIRGAFDADLIERLRADTDETIRHPSSMHRIAKTPGESGQFFKDYHMARRLPAFEDFVRRPAGGEIAARL
;
A
#
# COMPACT_ATOMS: atom_id res chain seq x y z
N MET A 1 -2.38 -15.22 -10.24
CA MET A 1 -1.86 -14.77 -11.54
C MET A 1 -1.56 -13.28 -11.37
N ALA A 2 -0.33 -12.81 -11.54
CA ALA A 2 -0.02 -11.39 -11.39
C ALA A 2 -0.85 -10.56 -12.38
N SER A 3 -1.53 -9.52 -11.89
CA SER A 3 -2.31 -8.63 -12.74
C SER A 3 -1.41 -7.94 -13.77
N GLY A 4 -1.87 -7.92 -15.03
CA GLY A 4 -1.10 -7.44 -16.19
C GLY A 4 -1.01 -5.91 -16.31
N ALA A 5 -0.75 -5.21 -15.20
CA ALA A 5 -0.53 -3.77 -15.23
C ALA A 5 0.72 -3.45 -16.06
N ARG A 6 0.50 -2.76 -17.19
CA ARG A 6 1.56 -2.40 -18.12
C ARG A 6 2.06 -1.00 -17.80
N VAL A 7 3.34 -0.89 -17.42
CA VAL A 7 4.06 0.39 -17.45
C VAL A 7 4.35 0.74 -18.91
N THR A 8 3.90 1.91 -19.34
CA THR A 8 4.12 2.45 -20.70
C THR A 8 5.17 3.55 -20.65
N ASP A 9 5.78 3.88 -21.80
CA ASP A 9 6.77 4.96 -21.88
C ASP A 9 6.15 6.30 -21.44
N ALA A 10 4.91 6.57 -21.84
CA ALA A 10 4.17 7.74 -21.37
C ALA A 10 3.98 7.77 -19.83
N ALA A 11 3.84 6.60 -19.18
CA ALA A 11 3.75 6.54 -17.72
C ALA A 11 5.11 6.83 -17.06
N ILE A 12 6.20 6.38 -17.67
CA ILE A 12 7.57 6.67 -17.24
C ILE A 12 7.85 8.17 -17.38
N ASP A 13 7.59 8.75 -18.55
CA ASP A 13 7.77 10.18 -18.81
C ASP A 13 6.94 11.03 -17.82
N SER A 14 5.68 10.63 -17.58
CA SER A 14 4.83 11.30 -16.59
C SER A 14 5.38 11.19 -15.18
N PHE A 15 5.94 10.04 -14.79
CA PHE A 15 6.55 9.87 -13.48
C PHE A 15 7.80 10.73 -13.33
N GLN A 16 8.69 10.74 -14.33
CA GLN A 16 9.91 11.54 -14.32
C GLN A 16 9.63 13.04 -14.27
N ALA A 17 8.60 13.51 -14.98
CA ALA A 17 8.23 14.93 -15.00
C ALA A 17 7.49 15.38 -13.73
N ASN A 18 6.61 14.55 -13.17
CA ASN A 18 5.67 14.95 -12.12
C ASN A 18 5.98 14.34 -10.73
N GLY A 19 6.90 13.38 -10.65
CA GLY A 19 7.22 12.62 -9.44
C GLY A 19 6.18 11.57 -9.03
N ALA A 20 5.08 11.41 -9.79
CA ALA A 20 4.03 10.43 -9.54
C ALA A 20 3.26 10.07 -10.81
N VAL A 21 2.76 8.84 -10.91
CA VAL A 21 1.89 8.36 -11.99
C VAL A 21 0.89 7.31 -11.50
N CYS A 22 -0.29 7.23 -12.13
CA CYS A 22 -1.31 6.25 -11.78
C CYS A 22 -1.19 5.00 -12.67
N ILE A 23 -0.88 3.85 -12.06
CA ILE A 23 -0.93 2.54 -12.71
C ILE A 23 -2.17 1.79 -12.24
N ARG A 24 -3.16 1.65 -13.13
CA ARG A 24 -4.44 0.99 -12.80
C ARG A 24 -4.31 -0.53 -12.92
N GLY A 25 -4.97 -1.25 -12.01
CA GLY A 25 -4.98 -2.71 -12.01
C GLY A 25 -3.63 -3.34 -11.65
N ALA A 26 -2.79 -2.65 -10.87
CA ALA A 26 -1.47 -3.14 -10.44
C ALA A 26 -1.51 -4.30 -9.43
N PHE A 27 -2.64 -4.51 -8.76
CA PHE A 27 -2.80 -5.53 -7.73
C PHE A 27 -4.12 -6.27 -7.89
N ASP A 28 -4.11 -7.57 -7.56
CA ASP A 28 -5.28 -8.43 -7.58
C ASP A 28 -6.32 -7.96 -6.55
N ALA A 29 -7.61 -8.00 -6.91
CA ALA A 29 -8.69 -7.60 -6.00
C ALA A 29 -8.67 -8.39 -4.69
N ASP A 30 -8.41 -9.70 -4.75
CA ASP A 30 -8.34 -10.56 -3.55
C ASP A 30 -7.22 -10.13 -2.60
N LEU A 31 -6.08 -9.64 -3.12
CA LEU A 31 -4.99 -9.14 -2.28
C LEU A 31 -5.42 -7.85 -1.56
N ILE A 32 -6.13 -6.97 -2.27
CA ILE A 32 -6.66 -5.74 -1.69
C ILE A 32 -7.65 -6.06 -0.55
N GLU A 33 -8.54 -7.04 -0.73
CA GLU A 33 -9.48 -7.46 0.32
C GLU A 33 -8.77 -7.99 1.56
N ARG A 34 -7.73 -8.81 1.39
CA ARG A 34 -6.94 -9.32 2.52
C ARG A 34 -6.21 -8.20 3.26
N LEU A 35 -5.60 -7.25 2.54
CA LEU A 35 -4.95 -6.08 3.14
C LEU A 35 -5.93 -5.21 3.92
N ARG A 36 -7.16 -5.06 3.41
CA ARG A 36 -8.22 -4.32 4.12
C ARG A 36 -8.59 -5.01 5.43
N ALA A 37 -8.80 -6.32 5.41
CA ALA A 37 -9.11 -7.08 6.61
C ALA A 37 -8.00 -6.97 7.68
N ASP A 38 -6.73 -7.12 7.29
CA ASP A 38 -5.57 -6.97 8.19
C ASP A 38 -5.46 -5.54 8.74
N THR A 39 -5.83 -4.53 7.93
CA THR A 39 -5.85 -3.12 8.36
C THR A 39 -6.93 -2.87 9.40
N ASP A 40 -8.15 -3.34 9.16
CA ASP A 40 -9.26 -3.18 10.11
C ASP A 40 -8.98 -3.89 11.43
N GLU A 41 -8.36 -5.08 11.38
CA GLU A 41 -7.91 -5.81 12.56
C GLU A 41 -6.86 -5.02 13.34
N THR A 42 -5.88 -4.44 12.64
CA THR A 42 -4.81 -3.64 13.25
C THR A 42 -5.36 -2.37 13.90
N ILE A 43 -6.37 -1.73 13.31
CA ILE A 43 -7.02 -0.56 13.90
C ILE A 43 -7.78 -0.96 15.18
N ARG A 44 -8.44 -2.12 15.19
CA ARG A 44 -9.16 -2.65 16.37
C ARG A 44 -8.21 -3.13 17.47
N HIS A 45 -7.07 -3.70 17.08
CA HIS A 45 -6.08 -4.30 17.98
C HIS A 45 -4.66 -3.80 17.66
N PRO A 46 -4.39 -2.51 17.94
CA PRO A 46 -3.14 -1.88 17.53
C PRO A 46 -1.94 -2.41 18.30
N SER A 47 -0.75 -2.35 17.69
CA SER A 47 0.49 -2.75 18.36
C SER A 47 0.89 -1.75 19.46
N SER A 48 1.83 -2.13 20.32
CA SER A 48 2.46 -1.19 21.27
C SER A 48 3.22 -0.03 20.59
N MET A 49 3.54 -0.17 19.30
CA MET A 49 4.23 0.85 18.51
C MET A 49 3.28 1.81 17.80
N HIS A 50 1.95 1.58 17.87
CA HIS A 50 1.00 2.45 17.18
C HIS A 50 1.07 3.90 17.69
N ARG A 51 0.72 4.83 16.82
CA ARG A 51 0.63 6.26 17.13
C ARG A 51 -0.64 6.82 16.52
N ILE A 52 -1.35 7.65 17.28
CA ILE A 52 -2.47 8.43 16.79
C ILE A 52 -2.05 9.90 16.86
N ALA A 53 -2.00 10.57 15.72
CA ALA A 53 -1.91 12.02 15.67
C ALA A 53 -3.32 12.60 15.52
N LYS A 54 -3.73 13.46 16.44
CA LYS A 54 -5.02 14.12 16.44
C LYS A 54 -4.84 15.60 16.72
N THR A 55 -5.38 16.44 15.84
CA THR A 55 -5.42 17.88 16.06
C THR A 55 -6.58 18.21 16.99
N PRO A 56 -6.36 18.96 18.09
CA PRO A 56 -7.46 19.42 18.94
C PRO A 56 -8.50 20.21 18.12
N GLY A 57 -9.79 19.88 18.28
CA GLY A 57 -10.88 20.53 17.55
C GLY A 57 -11.23 19.88 16.20
N GLU A 58 -10.40 18.97 15.67
CA GLU A 58 -10.72 18.22 14.45
C GLU A 58 -11.33 16.86 14.78
N SER A 59 -12.26 16.41 13.92
CA SER A 59 -12.88 15.08 14.03
C SER A 59 -11.98 13.96 13.49
N GLY A 60 -11.04 14.31 12.60
CA GLY A 60 -10.11 13.37 11.99
C GLY A 60 -8.96 12.95 12.91
N GLN A 61 -8.40 11.78 12.62
CA GLN A 61 -7.18 11.30 13.27
C GLN A 61 -6.31 10.55 12.25
N PHE A 62 -5.00 10.60 12.47
CA PHE A 62 -4.03 9.86 11.67
C PHE A 62 -3.50 8.68 12.48
N PHE A 63 -3.89 7.47 12.10
CA PHE A 63 -3.42 6.23 12.68
C PHE A 63 -2.15 5.75 11.96
N LYS A 64 -1.12 5.42 12.74
CA LYS A 64 0.10 4.76 12.26
C LYS A 64 0.38 3.54 13.09
N ASP A 65 0.81 2.47 12.45
CA ASP A 65 1.43 1.33 13.10
C ASP A 65 2.66 0.88 12.27
N TYR A 66 3.57 0.15 12.91
CA TYR A 66 4.88 -0.16 12.36
C TYR A 66 5.12 -1.65 12.19
N HIS A 67 6.00 -2.00 11.24
CA HIS A 67 6.40 -3.38 10.95
C HIS A 67 5.24 -4.32 10.57
N MET A 68 4.22 -3.79 9.87
CA MET A 68 3.04 -4.55 9.42
C MET A 68 3.44 -5.82 8.65
N ALA A 69 4.35 -5.72 7.68
CA ALA A 69 4.81 -6.87 6.89
C ALA A 69 5.59 -7.94 7.69
N ARG A 70 6.01 -7.68 8.93
CA ARG A 70 6.64 -8.69 9.80
C ARG A 70 5.63 -9.39 10.72
N ARG A 71 4.39 -8.91 10.74
CA ARG A 71 3.34 -9.28 11.70
C ARG A 71 2.09 -9.81 11.02
N LEU A 72 1.79 -9.33 9.83
CA LEU A 72 0.52 -9.53 9.13
C LEU A 72 0.78 -10.22 7.79
N PRO A 73 0.22 -11.43 7.58
CA PRO A 73 0.48 -12.21 6.37
C PRO A 73 0.14 -11.48 5.07
N ALA A 74 -0.97 -10.71 5.01
CA ALA A 74 -1.34 -10.04 3.77
C ALA A 74 -0.35 -8.91 3.40
N PHE A 75 0.20 -8.23 4.42
CA PHE A 75 1.25 -7.22 4.22
C PHE A 75 2.58 -7.83 3.80
N GLU A 76 2.94 -9.00 4.35
CA GLU A 76 4.12 -9.74 3.90
C GLU A 76 3.98 -10.15 2.43
N ASP A 77 2.84 -10.77 2.09
CA ASP A 77 2.52 -11.17 0.72
C ASP A 77 2.57 -9.98 -0.25
N PHE A 78 2.02 -8.83 0.14
CA PHE A 78 2.05 -7.61 -0.65
C PHE A 78 3.47 -7.15 -0.95
N VAL A 79 4.34 -7.10 0.07
CA VAL A 79 5.74 -6.65 -0.08
C VAL A 79 6.57 -7.64 -0.90
N ARG A 80 6.30 -8.95 -0.79
CA ARG A 80 7.06 -9.98 -1.52
C ARG A 80 6.58 -10.21 -2.95
N ARG A 81 5.37 -9.78 -3.31
CA ARG A 81 4.84 -9.99 -4.66
C ARG A 81 5.58 -9.15 -5.71
N PRO A 82 5.90 -9.74 -6.88
CA PRO A 82 6.74 -9.09 -7.88
C PRO A 82 6.10 -7.85 -8.50
N ALA A 83 4.76 -7.82 -8.66
CA ALA A 83 4.07 -6.77 -9.42
C ALA A 83 4.43 -5.34 -8.95
N GLY A 84 4.47 -5.09 -7.64
CA GLY A 84 4.84 -3.77 -7.11
C GLY A 84 6.31 -3.42 -7.39
N GLY A 85 7.22 -4.37 -7.14
CA GLY A 85 8.65 -4.18 -7.36
C GLY A 85 9.03 -4.02 -8.83
N GLU A 86 8.43 -4.81 -9.72
CA GLU A 86 8.65 -4.74 -11.17
C GLU A 86 8.12 -3.43 -11.77
N ILE A 87 6.96 -2.95 -11.31
CA ILE A 87 6.45 -1.64 -11.71
C ILE A 87 7.42 -0.55 -11.25
N ALA A 88 7.83 -0.57 -9.98
CA ALA A 88 8.74 0.41 -9.41
C ALA A 88 10.12 0.41 -10.09
N ALA A 89 10.63 -0.77 -10.51
CA ALA A 89 11.91 -0.88 -11.21
C ALA A 89 11.88 -0.29 -12.63
N ARG A 90 10.70 -0.06 -13.20
CA ARG A 90 10.52 0.48 -14.56
C ARG A 90 10.20 1.97 -14.59
N LEU A 91 9.68 2.53 -13.50
CA LEU A 91 9.34 3.95 -13.36
C LEU A 91 10.59 4.76 -12.96
#